data_AF-A0AAW9FWB3-F1
#
_entry.id   AF-A0AAW9FWB3-F1
#
_cell.length_a   1.000
_cell.length_b   1.000
_cell.length_c   1.000
_cell.angle_alpha   90.00
_cell.angle_beta   90.00
_cell.angle_gamma   90.00
#
_symmetry.space_group_name_H-M   'P 1'
#
loop_
_entity.id
_entity.type
_entity.pdbx_description
1 polymer ?
#
loop_
_entity_poly.entity_id
_entity_poly.type
_entity_poly.pdbx_seq_one_letter_code
_entity_poly.pdbx_strand_id
1 'polypeptide(L)'
;MIQKAFTITILILSTLLFSAQSKTNMEGKSFTCFITSLCVETIPPDPCAGYADEMELHFRKNMVEIVSVRSKCNKTQRKSVSSKWRWVSGNQIKIENFNYENQPLISGNILYIKSNQLIGKHGNRFTRDFTFEPLVKKRK
;
A
#
# COMPACT_ATOMS: atom_id res chain seq x y z
N MET A 1 -18.09 59.71 -0.09
CA MET A 1 -17.78 58.55 0.77
C MET A 1 -18.11 57.24 0.05
N ILE A 2 -17.35 56.83 -0.98
CA ILE A 2 -17.58 55.55 -1.68
C ILE A 2 -16.23 55.06 -2.21
N GLN A 3 -15.35 54.60 -1.32
CA GLN A 3 -14.05 54.04 -1.79
C GLN A 3 -13.42 53.04 -0.82
N LYS A 4 -13.98 52.85 0.40
CA LYS A 4 -13.43 51.94 1.41
C LYS A 4 -14.09 50.55 1.43
N ALA A 5 -15.14 50.33 0.65
CA ALA A 5 -15.88 49.07 0.66
C ALA A 5 -15.34 48.01 -0.32
N PHE A 6 -14.49 48.39 -1.29
CA PHE A 6 -14.05 47.49 -2.36
C PHE A 6 -12.78 46.68 -2.04
N THR A 7 -12.00 47.09 -1.04
CA THR A 7 -10.75 46.41 -0.68
C THR A 7 -10.92 45.22 0.27
N ILE A 8 -12.08 45.08 0.92
CA ILE A 8 -12.33 44.00 1.89
C ILE A 8 -12.84 42.73 1.21
N THR A 9 -13.52 42.84 0.06
CA THR A 9 -14.09 41.71 -0.67
C THR A 9 -13.04 40.87 -1.43
N ILE A 10 -11.88 41.43 -1.77
CA ILE A 10 -10.83 40.72 -2.52
C ILE A 10 -10.01 39.78 -1.60
N LEU A 11 -9.92 40.07 -0.29
CA LEU A 11 -9.13 39.26 0.63
C LEU A 11 -9.77 37.89 0.92
N ILE A 12 -11.11 37.84 0.97
CA ILE A 12 -11.88 36.63 1.34
C ILE A 12 -11.90 35.60 0.19
N LEU A 13 -11.72 36.03 -1.06
CA LEU A 13 -11.71 35.12 -2.22
C LEU A 13 -10.37 34.38 -2.37
N SER A 14 -9.28 34.94 -1.83
CA SER A 14 -7.94 34.33 -1.91
C SER A 14 -7.76 33.13 -0.96
N THR A 15 -8.57 33.04 0.10
CA THR A 15 -8.49 31.96 1.10
C THR A 15 -9.40 30.78 0.81
N LEU A 16 -10.13 30.74 -0.31
CA LEU A 16 -10.97 29.59 -0.68
C LEU A 16 -10.28 28.58 -1.61
N LEU A 17 -9.02 28.84 -1.99
CA LEU A 17 -8.20 27.92 -2.78
C LEU A 17 -7.45 26.88 -1.93
N PHE A 18 -7.93 26.57 -0.72
CA PHE A 18 -7.45 25.42 0.05
C PHE A 18 -7.85 24.12 -0.65
N SER A 19 -6.97 23.69 -1.57
CA SER A 19 -6.63 22.31 -1.89
C SER A 19 -7.77 21.31 -1.67
N ALA A 20 -8.72 21.26 -2.60
CA ALA A 20 -9.42 20.02 -2.89
C ALA A 20 -8.38 19.01 -3.40
N GLN A 21 -7.65 18.37 -2.48
CA GLN A 21 -6.70 17.32 -2.82
C GLN A 21 -7.54 16.15 -3.33
N SER A 22 -7.73 16.07 -4.65
CA SER A 22 -8.55 15.03 -5.27
C SER A 22 -8.03 13.68 -4.78
N LYS A 23 -8.88 12.91 -4.10
CA LYS A 23 -8.55 11.56 -3.66
C LYS A 23 -8.08 10.80 -4.91
N THR A 24 -6.81 10.38 -4.93
CA THR A 24 -6.25 9.67 -6.08
C THR A 24 -7.07 8.43 -6.33
N ASN A 25 -7.61 8.21 -7.53
CA ASN A 25 -8.39 7.00 -7.78
C ASN A 25 -7.49 5.76 -7.59
N MET A 26 -7.89 4.87 -6.68
CA MET A 26 -7.18 3.61 -6.38
C MET A 26 -7.77 2.44 -7.14
N GLU A 27 -9.02 2.51 -7.59
CA GLU A 27 -9.69 1.42 -8.30
C GLU A 27 -8.92 1.07 -9.58
N GLY A 28 -8.67 -0.22 -9.78
CA GLY A 28 -7.93 -0.75 -10.93
C GLY A 28 -6.40 -0.69 -10.77
N LYS A 29 -5.88 -0.05 -9.72
CA LYS A 29 -4.43 -0.01 -9.45
C LYS A 29 -3.96 -1.31 -8.79
N SER A 30 -2.74 -1.70 -9.11
CA SER A 30 -2.08 -2.84 -8.50
C SER A 30 -0.68 -2.47 -8.04
N PHE A 31 -0.26 -3.02 -6.91
CA PHE A 31 1.05 -2.76 -6.33
C PHE A 31 1.69 -4.06 -5.86
N THR A 32 3.02 -4.10 -5.75
CA THR A 32 3.76 -5.25 -5.23
C THR A 32 4.85 -4.81 -4.27
N CYS A 33 5.15 -5.63 -3.27
CA CYS A 33 6.21 -5.40 -2.30
C CYS A 33 6.90 -6.72 -1.96
N PHE A 34 8.22 -6.68 -1.83
CA PHE A 34 8.99 -7.75 -1.22
C PHE A 34 8.80 -7.72 0.31
N ILE A 35 8.45 -8.86 0.90
CA ILE A 35 8.22 -8.98 2.34
C ILE A 35 9.46 -9.46 3.06
N THR A 36 9.99 -10.62 2.67
CA THR A 36 11.15 -11.23 3.31
C THR A 36 11.76 -12.32 2.43
N SER A 37 13.00 -12.68 2.73
CA SER A 37 13.61 -13.92 2.23
C SER A 37 14.38 -14.57 3.37
N LEU A 38 14.23 -15.88 3.50
CA LEU A 38 14.92 -16.69 4.51
C LEU A 38 15.76 -17.76 3.82
N CYS A 39 17.03 -17.81 4.18
CA CYS A 39 17.91 -18.95 3.95
C CYS A 39 17.74 -19.92 5.12
N VAL A 40 17.65 -21.22 4.84
CA VAL A 40 17.47 -22.27 5.86
C VAL A 40 18.60 -23.28 5.70
N GLU A 41 19.42 -23.42 6.74
CA GLU A 41 20.48 -24.43 6.81
C GLU A 41 19.87 -25.78 7.18
N THR A 42 20.23 -26.85 6.46
CA THR A 42 19.73 -28.21 6.70
C THR A 42 20.88 -29.22 6.71
N ILE A 43 20.69 -30.35 7.40
CA ILE A 43 21.62 -31.49 7.36
C ILE A 43 20.81 -32.73 6.94
N PRO A 44 21.06 -33.31 5.74
CA PRO A 44 22.04 -32.89 4.73
C PRO A 44 21.69 -31.53 4.07
N PRO A 45 22.64 -30.85 3.42
CA PRO A 45 22.38 -29.58 2.72
C PRO A 45 21.29 -29.73 1.65
N ASP A 46 20.25 -28.90 1.73
CA ASP A 46 19.17 -28.80 0.75
C ASP A 46 19.20 -27.39 0.11
N PRO A 47 19.63 -27.25 -1.16
CA PRO A 47 19.71 -25.95 -1.84
C PRO A 47 18.33 -25.30 -2.03
N CYS A 48 17.24 -26.06 -1.89
CA CYS A 48 15.88 -25.57 -2.00
C CYS A 48 15.24 -25.28 -0.64
N ALA A 49 15.95 -25.33 0.49
CA ALA A 49 15.34 -25.16 1.82
C ALA A 49 14.82 -23.74 2.10
N GLY A 50 15.47 -22.71 1.55
CA GLY A 50 15.09 -21.31 1.69
C GLY A 50 13.84 -20.88 0.90
N TYR A 51 13.35 -19.67 1.13
CA TYR A 51 12.23 -19.08 0.41
C TYR A 51 12.28 -17.54 0.36
N ALA A 52 11.48 -16.97 -0.54
CA ALA A 52 11.22 -15.54 -0.63
C ALA A 52 9.71 -15.28 -0.72
N ASP A 53 9.24 -14.26 -0.02
CA ASP A 53 7.84 -13.86 0.01
C ASP A 53 7.65 -12.45 -0.54
N GLU A 54 6.66 -12.34 -1.42
CA GLU A 54 6.18 -11.10 -2.00
C GLU A 54 4.68 -10.94 -1.72
N MET A 55 4.21 -9.70 -1.81
CA MET A 55 2.81 -9.37 -1.62
C MET A 55 2.30 -8.41 -2.68
N GLU A 56 1.26 -8.82 -3.39
CA GLU A 56 0.56 -7.99 -4.37
C GLU A 56 -0.75 -7.45 -3.77
N LEU A 57 -1.09 -6.20 -4.08
CA LEU A 57 -2.34 -5.55 -3.72
C LEU A 57 -3.07 -5.15 -4.99
N HIS A 58 -4.26 -5.69 -5.24
CA HIS A 58 -5.09 -5.30 -6.38
C HIS A 58 -6.35 -4.59 -5.89
N PHE A 59 -6.39 -3.27 -6.09
CA PHE A 59 -7.49 -2.43 -5.64
C PHE A 59 -8.67 -2.52 -6.61
N ARG A 60 -9.84 -2.84 -6.08
CA ARG A 60 -11.16 -2.77 -6.71
C ARG A 60 -12.00 -1.72 -5.96
N LYS A 61 -13.17 -1.35 -6.48
CA LYS A 61 -14.01 -0.27 -5.94
C LYS A 61 -14.11 -0.23 -4.40
N ASN A 62 -14.50 -1.35 -3.78
CA ASN A 62 -14.72 -1.44 -2.32
C ASN A 62 -13.87 -2.51 -1.63
N MET A 63 -13.01 -3.19 -2.40
CA MET A 63 -12.21 -4.32 -1.91
C MET A 63 -10.81 -4.26 -2.48
N VAL A 64 -9.84 -4.76 -1.72
CA VAL A 64 -8.49 -5.01 -2.17
C VAL A 64 -8.25 -6.51 -2.09
N GLU A 65 -7.78 -7.07 -3.20
CA GLU A 65 -7.29 -8.43 -3.24
C GLU A 65 -5.82 -8.42 -2.82
N ILE A 66 -5.51 -9.12 -1.73
CA ILE A 66 -4.17 -9.24 -1.17
C ILE A 66 -3.66 -10.62 -1.55
N VAL A 67 -2.62 -10.66 -2.37
CA VAL A 67 -2.01 -11.90 -2.83
C VAL A 67 -0.67 -12.05 -2.15
N SER A 68 -0.49 -13.14 -1.40
CA SER A 68 0.82 -13.57 -0.90
C SER A 68 1.43 -14.57 -1.86
N VAL A 69 2.64 -14.30 -2.33
CA VAL A 69 3.41 -15.15 -3.23
C VAL A 69 4.64 -15.64 -2.49
N ARG A 70 4.74 -16.95 -2.26
CA ARG A 70 5.93 -17.60 -1.70
C ARG A 70 6.64 -18.38 -2.79
N SER A 71 7.87 -17.98 -3.08
CA SER A 71 8.75 -18.64 -4.03
C SER A 71 9.79 -19.47 -3.29
N LYS A 72 9.82 -20.77 -3.60
CA LYS A 72 10.76 -21.75 -3.03
C LYS A 72 11.33 -22.58 -4.18
N CYS A 73 12.60 -22.34 -4.52
CA CYS A 73 13.27 -23.04 -5.62
C CYS A 73 12.43 -22.94 -6.91
N ASN A 74 11.89 -24.06 -7.42
CA ASN A 74 11.03 -24.12 -8.60
C ASN A 74 9.53 -24.17 -8.30
N LYS A 75 9.12 -23.93 -7.05
CA LYS A 75 7.72 -23.95 -6.62
C LYS A 75 7.29 -22.55 -6.19
N THR A 76 6.19 -22.07 -6.76
CA THR A 76 5.53 -20.84 -6.32
C THR A 76 4.18 -21.19 -5.72
N GLN A 77 3.96 -20.78 -4.47
CA GLN A 77 2.67 -20.89 -3.81
C GLN A 77 2.03 -19.51 -3.78
N ARG A 78 0.78 -19.42 -4.23
CA ARG A 78 0.02 -18.18 -4.27
C ARG A 78 -1.24 -18.35 -3.42
N LYS A 79 -1.44 -17.43 -2.46
CA LYS A 79 -2.65 -17.37 -1.63
C LYS A 79 -3.27 -15.99 -1.80
N SER A 80 -4.58 -15.93 -2.01
CA SER A 80 -5.32 -14.69 -2.19
C SER A 80 -6.38 -14.56 -1.11
N VAL A 81 -6.48 -13.36 -0.51
CA VAL A 81 -7.54 -12.99 0.42
C VAL A 81 -8.09 -11.62 0.03
N SER A 82 -9.40 -11.44 0.19
CA SER A 82 -10.03 -10.14 -0.06
C SER A 82 -10.29 -9.40 1.24
N SER A 83 -10.06 -8.10 1.24
CA SER A 83 -10.36 -7.23 2.37
C SER A 83 -11.02 -5.94 1.91
N LYS A 84 -11.86 -5.34 2.75
CA LYS A 84 -12.38 -4.00 2.49
C LYS A 84 -11.26 -2.98 2.68
N TRP A 85 -11.33 -1.89 1.93
CA TRP A 85 -10.46 -0.75 2.12
C TRP A 85 -11.26 0.55 2.08
N ARG A 86 -10.72 1.59 2.71
CA ARG A 86 -11.31 2.92 2.71
C ARG A 86 -10.25 4.01 2.87
N TRP A 87 -10.59 5.21 2.43
CA TRP A 87 -9.83 6.41 2.75
C TRP A 87 -9.97 6.76 4.23
N VAL A 88 -8.86 7.11 4.87
CA VAL A 88 -8.84 7.63 6.24
C VAL A 88 -8.77 9.15 6.23
N SER A 89 -7.73 9.69 5.61
CA SER A 89 -7.51 11.14 5.48
C SER A 89 -6.53 11.39 4.33
N GLY A 90 -6.72 12.46 3.55
CA GLY A 90 -5.79 12.89 2.50
C GLY A 90 -5.27 11.75 1.62
N ASN A 91 -4.00 11.37 1.83
CA ASN A 91 -3.26 10.34 1.11
C ASN A 91 -3.20 8.96 1.81
N GLN A 92 -3.99 8.74 2.87
CA GLN A 92 -3.98 7.50 3.65
C GLN A 92 -5.16 6.60 3.32
N ILE A 93 -4.86 5.32 3.09
CA ILE A 93 -5.84 4.25 2.93
C ILE A 93 -5.70 3.24 4.07
N LYS A 94 -6.82 2.75 4.58
CA LYS A 94 -6.86 1.65 5.54
C LYS A 94 -7.41 0.41 4.87
N ILE A 95 -6.74 -0.71 5.05
CA ILE A 95 -7.19 -2.05 4.68
C ILE A 95 -7.67 -2.73 5.97
N GLU A 96 -8.87 -3.31 6.00
CA GLU A 96 -9.43 -3.80 7.27
C GLU A 96 -8.63 -4.99 7.82
N ASN A 97 -8.37 -5.99 6.97
CA ASN A 97 -7.66 -7.22 7.31
C ASN A 97 -6.39 -7.30 6.46
N PHE A 98 -5.27 -6.79 7.00
CA PHE A 98 -3.99 -6.76 6.29
C PHE A 98 -2.87 -7.46 7.07
N ASN A 99 -2.93 -8.79 7.05
CA ASN A 99 -2.03 -9.64 7.81
C ASN A 99 -1.11 -10.45 6.90
N TYR A 100 0.09 -10.72 7.41
CA TYR A 100 1.05 -11.68 6.88
C TYR A 100 1.34 -12.71 7.97
N GLU A 101 1.22 -14.01 7.66
CA GLU A 101 1.36 -15.10 8.64
C GLU A 101 0.53 -14.89 9.93
N ASN A 102 -0.72 -14.47 9.80
CA ASN A 102 -1.65 -14.18 10.89
C ASN A 102 -1.27 -13.00 11.80
N GLN A 103 -0.26 -12.21 11.43
CA GLN A 103 0.14 -11.00 12.17
C GLN A 103 0.01 -9.74 11.29
N PRO A 104 -0.23 -8.56 11.87
CA PRO A 104 -0.26 -7.31 11.10
C PRO A 104 1.07 -7.07 10.39
N LEU A 105 1.03 -6.92 9.07
CA LEU A 105 2.23 -6.62 8.27
C LEU A 105 2.68 -5.18 8.52
N ILE A 106 1.71 -4.25 8.57
CA ILE A 106 1.93 -2.82 8.72
C ILE A 106 1.15 -2.27 9.91
N SER A 107 1.68 -1.22 10.53
CA SER A 107 1.06 -0.57 11.68
C SER A 107 -0.32 0.01 11.31
N GLY A 108 -1.35 -0.39 12.08
CA GLY A 108 -2.74 0.06 11.93
C GLY A 108 -3.43 -0.35 10.63
N ASN A 109 -2.79 -1.19 9.79
CA ASN A 109 -3.23 -1.52 8.43
C ASN A 109 -3.40 -0.27 7.54
N ILE A 110 -2.58 0.76 7.76
CA ILE A 110 -2.63 2.04 7.03
C ILE A 110 -1.46 2.17 6.07
N LEU A 111 -1.78 2.43 4.80
CA LEU A 111 -0.81 2.76 3.75
C LEU A 111 -0.90 4.24 3.39
N TYR A 112 0.24 4.87 3.16
CA TYR A 112 0.39 6.25 2.71
C TYR A 112 0.72 6.28 1.22
N ILE A 113 -0.04 7.04 0.45
CA ILE A 113 0.26 7.28 -0.97
C ILE A 113 1.30 8.38 -1.05
N LYS A 114 2.44 8.06 -1.68
CA LYS A 114 3.52 9.01 -1.97
C LYS A 114 4.13 8.67 -3.32
N SER A 115 4.19 9.64 -4.24
CA SER A 115 4.84 9.46 -5.55
C SER A 115 4.42 8.19 -6.32
N ASN A 116 3.11 7.90 -6.33
CA ASN A 116 2.52 6.69 -6.95
C ASN A 116 2.98 5.35 -6.34
N GLN A 117 3.54 5.36 -5.14
CA GLN A 117 3.82 4.19 -4.31
C GLN A 117 2.88 4.16 -3.10
N LEU A 118 2.75 3.00 -2.47
CA LEU A 118 2.12 2.86 -1.16
C LEU A 118 3.18 2.54 -0.11
N ILE A 119 3.24 3.33 0.96
CA ILE A 119 4.21 3.16 2.03
C ILE A 119 3.45 2.71 3.28
N GLY A 120 3.83 1.55 3.81
CA GLY A 120 3.30 1.02 5.06
C GLY A 120 4.35 1.05 6.15
N LYS A 121 4.04 1.72 7.26
CA LYS A 121 4.92 1.66 8.44
C LYS A 121 4.96 0.23 8.95
N HIS A 122 6.15 -0.28 9.23
CA HIS A 122 6.31 -1.67 9.61
C HIS A 122 5.56 -2.04 10.89
N GLY A 123 5.02 -3.26 10.96
CA GLY A 123 4.52 -3.84 12.21
C GLY A 123 5.67 -4.21 13.16
N ASN A 124 5.33 -4.64 14.37
CA ASN A 124 6.31 -4.95 15.44
C ASN A 124 7.33 -6.04 15.05
N ARG A 125 6.99 -6.95 14.12
CA ARG A 125 7.85 -8.07 13.72
C ARG A 125 8.93 -7.70 12.70
N PHE A 126 8.87 -6.49 12.15
CA PHE A 126 9.74 -6.03 11.08
C PHE A 126 10.53 -4.81 11.52
N THR A 127 11.64 -4.53 10.85
CA THR A 127 12.54 -3.41 11.18
C THR A 127 12.59 -2.34 10.10
N ARG A 128 11.85 -2.53 9.01
CA ARG A 128 11.86 -1.64 7.83
C ARG A 128 10.45 -1.45 7.32
N ASP A 129 10.14 -0.21 6.98
CA ASP A 129 8.89 0.15 6.31
C ASP A 129 8.79 -0.54 4.95
N PHE A 130 7.55 -0.83 4.56
CA PHE A 130 7.23 -1.49 3.31
C PHE A 130 6.88 -0.46 2.25
N THR A 131 7.53 -0.56 1.10
CA THR A 131 7.20 0.23 -0.08
C THR A 131 6.62 -0.69 -1.13
N PHE A 132 5.34 -0.48 -1.46
CA PHE A 132 4.66 -1.16 -2.54
C PHE A 132 4.77 -0.32 -3.81
N GLU A 133 5.42 -0.88 -4.81
CA GLU A 133 5.62 -0.26 -6.11
C GLU A 133 4.49 -0.64 -7.06
N PRO A 134 4.15 0.21 -8.05
CA PRO A 134 3.18 -0.15 -9.08
C PRO A 134 3.52 -1.47 -9.75
N LEU A 135 2.58 -2.42 -9.74
CA LEU A 135 2.74 -3.68 -10.43
C LEU A 135 2.57 -3.42 -11.94
N VAL A 136 3.68 -3.33 -12.66
CA VAL A 136 3.66 -3.21 -14.11
C VAL A 136 3.20 -4.54 -14.69
N LYS A 137 1.99 -4.58 -15.26
CA LYS A 137 1.56 -5.73 -16.06
C LYS A 137 2.57 -5.88 -17.21
N LYS A 138 3.36 -6.96 -17.22
CA LYS A 138 4.06 -7.37 -18.43
C LYS A 138 2.99 -7.52 -19.53
N ARG A 139 3.08 -6.72 -20.60
CA ARG A 139 2.27 -6.95 -21.80
C ARG A 139 2.58 -8.39 -22.24
N LYS A 140 1.57 -9.25 -22.20
CA LYS A 140 1.64 -10.60 -22.78
C LYS A 140 1.73 -10.48 -24.28
#